data_AF-A0A955BLX3-F1
#
_entry.id   AF-A0A955BLX3-F1
#
_cell.length_a   1.000
_cell.length_b   1.000
_cell.length_c   1.000
_cell.angle_alpha   90.00
_cell.angle_beta   90.00
_cell.angle_gamma   90.00
#
_symmetry.space_group_name_H-M   'P 1'
#
loop_
_entity.id
_entity.type
_entity.pdbx_description
1 polymer ?
#
loop_
_entity_poly.entity_id
_entity_poly.type
_entity_poly.pdbx_seq_one_letter_code
_entity_poly.pdbx_strand_id
1 'polypeptide(L)'
;MGDKSPSTECPYCQQAMTVSRMTCHTCGIAVEAAFPTARLANLPTEHQRFIEIFVLASGSLKEMAEKTGVSYPTVRSRLDKVIAALRNEIGKDQQAKGSILDAVNEGKLSVEAAAKLIKGI
;
A
#
# COMPACT_ATOMS: atom_id res chain seq x y z
N MET A 1 -15.09 -10.33 -15.55
CA MET A 1 -13.63 -10.27 -15.69
C MET A 1 -13.00 -10.34 -14.31
N GLY A 2 -12.10 -11.29 -14.07
CA GLY A 2 -11.37 -11.41 -12.82
C GLY A 2 -10.41 -10.25 -12.62
N ASP A 3 -10.33 -9.76 -11.39
CA ASP A 3 -9.43 -8.71 -10.93
C ASP A 3 -7.97 -9.16 -11.16
N LYS A 4 -7.32 -8.67 -12.23
CA LYS A 4 -5.91 -8.92 -12.53
C LYS A 4 -5.01 -7.94 -11.76
N SER A 5 -5.27 -7.80 -10.47
CA SER A 5 -4.40 -7.00 -9.61
C SER A 5 -3.06 -7.74 -9.42
N PRO A 6 -1.92 -7.09 -9.67
CA PRO A 6 -0.61 -7.71 -9.44
C PRO A 6 -0.48 -8.05 -7.95
N SER A 7 -0.04 -9.27 -7.64
CA SER A 7 0.26 -9.63 -6.26
C SER A 7 1.47 -8.84 -5.79
N THR A 8 1.40 -8.31 -4.57
CA THR A 8 2.54 -7.66 -3.90
C THR A 8 3.51 -8.68 -3.29
N GLU A 9 3.24 -9.97 -3.44
CA GLU A 9 4.06 -11.09 -2.98
C GLU A 9 4.41 -12.02 -4.15
N CYS A 10 5.63 -12.57 -4.10
CA CYS A 10 6.14 -13.53 -5.07
C CYS A 10 5.47 -14.90 -4.84
N PRO A 11 4.80 -15.50 -5.85
CA PRO A 11 4.11 -16.79 -5.69
C PRO A 11 5.06 -17.97 -5.43
N TYR A 12 6.36 -17.78 -5.62
CA TYR A 12 7.37 -18.83 -5.42
C TYR A 12 8.03 -18.75 -4.04
N CYS A 13 8.49 -17.57 -3.63
CA CYS A 13 9.26 -17.40 -2.39
C CYS A 13 8.57 -16.53 -1.32
N GLN A 14 7.37 -16.03 -1.61
CA GLN A 14 6.56 -15.19 -0.71
C GLN A 14 7.23 -13.88 -0.28
N GLN A 15 8.31 -13.48 -0.96
CA GLN A 15 8.96 -12.19 -0.73
C GLN A 15 8.17 -11.06 -1.41
N ALA A 16 8.33 -9.84 -0.89
CA ALA A 16 7.70 -8.66 -1.45
C ALA A 16 8.13 -8.42 -2.90
N MET A 17 7.17 -8.16 -3.78
CA MET A 17 7.40 -7.76 -5.17
C MET A 17 7.23 -6.25 -5.34
N THR A 18 8.04 -5.68 -6.24
CA THR A 18 7.99 -4.26 -6.59
C THR A 18 7.57 -4.11 -8.04
N VAL A 19 6.73 -3.11 -8.32
CA VAL A 19 6.40 -2.73 -9.69
C VAL A 19 7.66 -2.18 -10.36
N SER A 20 8.04 -2.76 -11.51
CA SER A 20 9.30 -2.44 -12.20
C SER A 20 9.13 -1.75 -13.55
N ARG A 21 7.93 -1.78 -14.14
CA ARG A 21 7.69 -1.28 -15.51
C ARG A 21 6.30 -0.68 -15.67
N MET A 22 6.23 0.52 -16.23
CA MET A 22 4.99 1.17 -16.65
C MET A 22 5.01 1.35 -18.17
N THR A 23 3.93 0.96 -18.85
CA THR A 23 3.84 1.02 -20.32
C THR A 23 2.69 1.92 -20.74
N CYS A 24 2.96 2.89 -21.61
CA CYS A 24 1.92 3.70 -22.24
C CYS A 24 1.33 2.95 -23.43
N HIS A 25 0.04 2.62 -23.37
CA HIS A 25 -0.63 1.93 -24.47
C HIS A 25 -0.86 2.81 -25.72
N THR A 26 -0.78 4.14 -25.59
CA THR A 26 -0.99 5.06 -26.71
C THR A 26 0.26 5.24 -27.57
N CYS A 27 1.42 5.46 -26.94
CA CYS A 27 2.68 5.74 -27.65
C CYS A 27 3.73 4.64 -27.55
N GLY A 28 3.49 3.57 -26.77
CA GLY A 28 4.39 2.43 -26.64
C GLY A 28 5.63 2.67 -25.78
N ILE A 29 5.84 3.88 -25.26
CA ILE A 29 6.94 4.17 -24.34
C ILE A 29 6.78 3.30 -23.09
N ALA A 30 7.89 2.71 -22.65
CA ALA A 30 7.98 2.04 -21.37
C ALA A 30 9.06 2.68 -20.51
N VAL A 31 8.72 2.86 -19.24
CA VAL A 31 9.64 3.35 -18.21
C VAL A 31 9.89 2.20 -17.25
N GLU A 32 11.17 1.84 -17.09
CA GLU A 32 11.61 0.83 -16.14
C GLU A 32 12.33 1.51 -14.97
N ALA A 33 11.81 1.28 -13.78
CA ALA A 33 12.35 1.78 -12.52
C ALA A 33 11.77 0.96 -11.37
N ALA A 34 12.44 0.96 -10.22
CA ALA A 34 11.80 0.50 -8.98
C ALA A 34 10.77 1.55 -8.56
N PHE A 35 9.48 1.27 -8.79
CA PHE A 35 8.41 2.18 -8.40
C PHE A 35 7.98 1.89 -6.96
N PRO A 36 7.87 2.92 -6.10
CA PRO A 36 7.37 2.72 -4.75
C PRO A 36 5.89 2.34 -4.80
N THR A 37 5.55 1.30 -4.05
CA THR A 37 4.17 0.83 -3.92
C THR A 37 3.43 1.74 -2.93
N ALA A 38 2.29 2.28 -3.33
CA ALA A 38 1.46 3.08 -2.43
C ALA A 38 0.98 2.21 -1.25
N ARG A 39 0.97 2.75 -0.02
CA ARG A 39 0.54 2.02 1.20
C ARG A 39 -0.80 1.30 1.05
N LEU A 40 -1.76 1.94 0.36
CA LEU A 40 -3.08 1.36 0.13
C LEU A 40 -3.02 0.10 -0.75
N ALA A 41 -2.09 0.04 -1.71
CA ALA A 41 -1.91 -1.12 -2.58
C ALA A 41 -1.27 -2.31 -1.84
N ASN A 42 -0.61 -2.09 -0.70
CA ASN A 42 -0.11 -3.16 0.16
C ASN A 42 -1.20 -3.76 1.08
N LEU A 43 -2.36 -3.12 1.19
CA LEU A 43 -3.46 -3.67 1.97
C LEU A 43 -4.09 -4.87 1.23
N PRO A 44 -4.65 -5.86 1.95
CA PRO A 44 -5.42 -6.92 1.33
C PRO A 44 -6.53 -6.36 0.40
N THR A 45 -6.82 -7.04 -0.71
CA THR A 45 -7.81 -6.58 -1.70
C THR A 45 -9.18 -6.31 -1.07
N GLU A 46 -9.58 -7.10 -0.06
CA GLU A 46 -10.84 -6.88 0.65
C GLU A 46 -10.84 -5.61 1.51
N HIS A 47 -9.68 -5.12 1.94
CA HIS A 47 -9.53 -3.83 2.62
C HIS A 47 -9.57 -2.69 1.63
N GLN A 48 -8.91 -2.82 0.47
CA GLN A 48 -8.97 -1.83 -0.60
C GLN A 48 -10.42 -1.60 -1.07
N ARG A 49 -11.16 -2.68 -1.37
CA ARG A 49 -12.59 -2.58 -1.73
C ARG A 49 -13.45 -1.96 -0.63
N PHE A 50 -13.14 -2.24 0.63
CA PHE A 50 -13.84 -1.61 1.75
C PHE A 50 -13.64 -0.09 1.76
N ILE A 51 -12.40 0.37 1.52
CA ILE A 51 -12.06 1.79 1.44
C ILE A 51 -12.80 2.47 0.28
N GLU A 52 -12.84 1.84 -0.90
CA GLU A 52 -13.59 2.36 -2.05
C GLU A 52 -15.06 2.61 -1.70
N ILE A 53 -15.73 1.60 -1.12
CA ILE A 53 -17.14 1.71 -0.72
C ILE A 53 -17.31 2.75 0.40
N PHE A 54 -16.38 2.82 1.35
CA PHE A 54 -16.41 3.82 2.42
C PHE A 54 -16.33 5.25 1.88
N VAL A 55 -15.45 5.51 0.90
CA VAL A 55 -15.34 6.82 0.23
C VAL A 55 -16.62 7.13 -0.56
N LEU A 56 -17.16 6.17 -1.30
CA LEU A 56 -18.42 6.33 -2.03
C LEU A 56 -19.63 6.57 -1.11
N ALA A 57 -19.58 6.08 0.13
CA ALA A 57 -20.55 6.34 1.19
C ALA A 57 -20.23 7.63 1.98
N SER A 58 -19.34 8.50 1.49
CA SER A 58 -18.92 9.74 2.17
C SER A 58 -18.44 9.53 3.62
N GLY A 59 -17.87 8.35 3.90
CA GLY A 59 -17.44 7.95 5.24
C GLY A 59 -18.55 7.48 6.19
N SER A 60 -19.77 7.30 5.71
CA SER A 60 -20.92 6.88 6.52
C SER A 60 -20.95 5.37 6.74
N LEU A 61 -20.57 4.94 7.95
CA LEU A 61 -20.69 3.54 8.38
C LEU A 61 -22.14 3.04 8.39
N LYS A 62 -23.10 3.95 8.63
CA LYS A 62 -24.53 3.63 8.59
C LYS A 62 -24.96 3.30 7.15
N GLU A 63 -24.61 4.14 6.19
CA GLU A 63 -24.92 3.92 4.78
C GLU A 63 -24.23 2.65 4.26
N MET A 64 -23.00 2.39 4.67
CA MET A 64 -22.31 1.14 4.34
C MET A 64 -23.06 -0.09 4.88
N ALA A 65 -23.54 -0.05 6.13
CA ALA A 65 -24.30 -1.15 6.73
C ALA A 65 -25.59 -1.41 5.95
N GLU A 66 -26.32 -0.36 5.59
CA GLU A 66 -27.53 -0.43 4.77
C GLU A 66 -27.25 -1.02 3.37
N LYS A 67 -26.22 -0.53 2.68
CA LYS A 67 -25.88 -0.97 1.31
C LYS A 67 -25.35 -2.41 1.24
N THR A 68 -24.61 -2.84 2.26
CA THR A 68 -23.97 -4.17 2.29
C THR A 68 -24.81 -5.23 2.99
N GLY A 69 -25.94 -4.84 3.61
CA GLY A 69 -26.82 -5.75 4.32
C GLY A 69 -26.22 -6.36 5.59
N VAL A 70 -25.14 -5.77 6.11
CA VAL A 70 -24.48 -6.24 7.35
C VAL A 70 -24.74 -5.28 8.50
N SER A 71 -24.61 -5.77 9.72
CA SER A 71 -24.83 -4.94 10.90
C SER A 71 -23.80 -3.80 11.00
N TYR A 72 -24.20 -2.66 11.57
CA TYR A 72 -23.26 -1.56 11.86
C TYR A 72 -22.03 -2.02 12.66
N PRO A 73 -22.14 -2.85 13.73
CA PRO A 73 -20.98 -3.44 14.40
C PRO A 73 -20.03 -4.18 13.46
N THR A 74 -20.55 -4.90 12.45
CA THR A 74 -19.74 -5.61 11.47
C THR A 74 -18.93 -4.64 10.59
N VAL A 75 -19.57 -3.60 10.05
CA VAL A 75 -18.87 -2.57 9.26
C VAL A 75 -17.82 -1.86 10.10
N ARG A 76 -18.15 -1.52 11.35
CA ARG A 76 -17.24 -0.85 12.27
C ARG A 76 -16.00 -1.70 12.56
N SER A 77 -16.19 -2.97 12.90
CA SER A 77 -15.08 -3.90 13.13
C SER A 77 -14.17 -4.02 11.90
N ARG A 78 -14.77 -4.00 10.69
CA ARG A 78 -13.99 -4.03 9.45
C ARG A 78 -13.20 -2.74 9.23
N LEU A 79 -13.77 -1.57 9.51
CA LEU A 79 -13.05 -0.30 9.48
C LEU A 79 -11.86 -0.31 10.45
N ASP A 80 -12.06 -0.79 11.68
CA ASP A 80 -10.98 -0.84 12.68
C ASP A 80 -9.80 -1.73 12.21
N LYS A 81 -10.09 -2.85 11.53
CA LYS A 81 -9.05 -3.71 10.90
C LYS A 81 -8.30 -2.98 9.78
N VAL A 82 -9.01 -2.26 8.92
CA VAL A 82 -8.39 -1.45 7.84
C VAL A 82 -7.48 -0.38 8.43
N ILE A 83 -7.94 0.32 9.48
CA ILE A 83 -7.14 1.33 10.17
C ILE A 83 -5.88 0.71 10.78
N ALA A 84 -5.98 -0.46 11.43
CA ALA A 84 -4.84 -1.16 12.00
C ALA A 84 -3.83 -1.56 10.92
N ALA A 85 -4.30 -2.12 9.80
CA ALA A 85 -3.44 -2.50 8.68
C ALA A 85 -2.72 -1.27 8.08
N LEU A 86 -3.44 -0.16 7.88
CA LEU A 86 -2.83 1.07 7.35
C LEU A 86 -1.83 1.70 8.33
N ARG A 87 -2.08 1.64 9.64
CA ARG A 87 -1.11 2.07 10.66
C ARG A 87 0.16 1.22 10.62
N ASN A 88 0.04 -0.09 10.39
CA ASN A 88 1.21 -0.96 10.24
C ASN A 88 2.04 -0.57 9.01
N GLU A 89 1.41 -0.27 7.87
CA GLU A 89 2.13 0.22 6.69
C GLU A 89 2.85 1.55 6.95
N ILE A 90 2.21 2.49 7.65
CA ILE A 90 2.86 3.74 8.07
C ILE A 90 4.05 3.47 9.01
N GLY A 91 3.92 2.49 9.91
CA GLY A 91 4.99 2.08 10.81
C GLY A 91 6.19 1.48 10.08
N LYS A 92 5.95 0.66 9.05
CA LYS A 92 7.02 0.10 8.19
C LYS A 92 7.84 1.20 7.53
N ASP A 93 7.20 2.25 7.04
CA ASP A 93 7.89 3.39 6.43
C ASP A 93 8.77 4.13 7.43
N GLN A 94 8.27 4.34 8.65
CA GLN A 94 9.04 4.99 9.72
C GLN A 94 10.25 4.14 10.12
N GLN A 95 10.06 2.82 10.23
CA GLN A 95 11.13 1.88 10.53
C GLN A 95 12.18 1.85 9.40
N ALA A 96 11.74 1.83 8.14
CA ALA A 96 12.63 1.89 6.99
C ALA A 96 13.46 3.18 7.01
N LYS A 97 12.83 4.34 7.26
CA LYS A 97 13.52 5.63 7.40
C LYS A 97 14.54 5.60 8.55
N GLY A 98 14.16 5.05 9.72
CA GLY A 98 15.07 4.87 10.85
C GLY A 98 16.31 4.05 10.47
N SER A 99 16.10 2.87 9.87
CA SER A 99 17.20 1.98 9.45
C SER A 99 18.15 2.61 8.42
N ILE A 100 17.62 3.47 7.53
CA ILE A 100 18.43 4.21 6.56
C ILE A 100 19.30 5.25 7.28
N LEU A 101 18.74 5.96 8.27
CA LEU A 101 19.49 6.95 9.04
C LEU A 101 20.59 6.29 9.90
N ASP A 102 20.29 5.14 10.50
CA ASP A 102 21.27 4.36 11.26
C ASP A 102 22.43 3.91 10.37
N ALA A 103 22.15 3.42 9.15
CA ALA A 103 23.18 3.04 8.19
C ALA A 103 24.08 4.21 7.76
N VAL A 104 23.54 5.43 7.72
CA VAL A 104 24.35 6.66 7.48
C VAL A 104 25.24 6.95 8.67
N ASN A 105 24.72 6.88 9.89
CA ASN A 105 25.49 7.12 11.12
C ASN A 105 26.62 6.11 11.29
N GLU A 106 26.40 4.86 10.89
CA GLU A 106 27.40 3.79 10.89
C GLU A 106 28.42 3.87 9.73
N GLY A 107 28.28 4.84 8.82
CA GLY A 107 29.14 4.99 7.65
C GLY A 107 28.94 3.93 6.56
N LYS A 108 27.90 3.08 6.67
CA LYS A 108 27.55 2.05 5.68
C LYS A 108 26.81 2.60 4.47
N LEU A 109 26.25 3.81 4.57
CA LEU A 109 25.49 4.47 3.51
C LEU A 109 25.86 5.96 3.41
N SER A 110 25.97 6.48 2.19
CA SER A 110 26.20 7.90 1.97
C SER A 110 24.92 8.71 2.17
N VAL A 111 25.07 9.97 2.60
CA VAL A 111 23.95 10.91 2.80
C VAL A 111 23.13 11.10 1.52
N GLU A 112 23.80 11.16 0.37
CA GLU A 112 23.16 11.32 -0.94
C GLU A 112 22.33 10.10 -1.35
N ALA A 113 22.84 8.89 -1.10
CA ALA A 113 22.11 7.65 -1.36
C ALA A 113 20.91 7.51 -0.40
N ALA A 114 21.10 7.84 0.88
CA ALA A 114 20.02 7.86 1.87
C ALA A 114 18.88 8.83 1.49
N ALA A 115 19.23 10.03 1.03
CA ALA A 115 18.23 11.01 0.59
C ALA A 115 17.39 10.52 -0.61
N LYS A 116 17.99 9.76 -1.53
CA LYS A 116 17.25 9.14 -2.65
C LYS A 116 16.29 8.05 -2.16
N LEU A 117 16.73 7.21 -1.23
CA LEU A 117 15.89 6.14 -0.67
C LEU A 117 14.72 6.70 0.13
N ILE A 118 14.95 7.72 0.97
CA ILE A 118 13.90 8.35 1.79
C ILE A 118 12.85 9.05 0.93
N LYS A 119 13.24 9.64 -0.21
CA LYS A 119 12.30 10.23 -1.17
C LYS A 119 11.40 9.19 -1.85
N GLY A 120 11.82 7.92 -1.86
CA GLY A 120 11.05 6.80 -2.39
C GLY A 120 10.11 6.14 -1.38
N ILE A 121 10.06 6.62 -0.13
CA ILE A 121 9.19 6.09 0.95
C ILE A 121 8.11 7.12 1.31
#